data_AF-A0A1Y3NMV2-F1
#
_entry.id   AF-A0A1Y3NMV2-F1
#
_cell.length_a   1.000
_cell.length_b   1.000
_cell.length_c   1.000
_cell.angle_alpha   90.00
_cell.angle_beta   90.00
_cell.angle_gamma   90.00
#
_symmetry.space_group_name_H-M   'P 1'
#
loop_
_entity.id
_entity.type
_entity.pdbx_description
1 polymer ?
#
loop_
_entity_poly.entity_id
_entity_poly.type
_entity_poly.pdbx_seq_one_letter_code
_entity_poly.pdbx_strand_id
1 'polypeptide(L)'
;MNVGLIYVAASVYQMLRGAVVIFTGSFSVIFLKRRLSKSQWIALFLVMIGVSIVGMSNIIVKPHHSAEPIDEENGILNSLNHVTSKNILGVLMVILAQIFTALQFIIEEKIMSHYEISPLKTVGFEGSFGLSTVLAAAPFLYLFIGRHHQGGFFDIPDGVSQIINNNIILIISIGCIFSIAFFNWFGLSVTNAVSATSRSTIDTCR
;
A
#
# COMPACT_ATOMS: atom_id res chain seq x y z
N MET A 1 0.42 3.24 -3.70
CA MET A 1 0.90 2.96 -2.33
C MET A 1 2.37 3.39 -2.14
N ASN A 2 3.30 2.92 -2.98
CA ASN A 2 4.75 3.08 -2.75
C ASN A 2 5.30 4.51 -2.76
N VAL A 3 4.66 5.46 -3.47
CA VAL A 3 5.08 6.87 -3.48
C VAL A 3 4.94 7.52 -2.10
N GLY A 4 3.99 7.08 -1.28
CA GLY A 4 3.80 7.62 0.08
C GLY A 4 4.95 7.29 1.04
N LEU A 5 5.63 6.16 0.84
CA LEU A 5 6.79 5.75 1.65
C LEU A 5 8.01 6.67 1.46
N ILE A 6 8.05 7.47 0.39
CA ILE A 6 9.12 8.45 0.17
C ILE A 6 8.99 9.62 1.16
N TYR A 7 7.75 9.94 1.58
CA TYR A 7 7.45 11.12 2.38
C TYR A 7 7.03 10.79 3.82
N VAL A 8 6.81 9.51 4.14
CA VAL A 8 6.29 9.07 5.43
C VAL A 8 7.09 7.89 5.96
N ALA A 9 7.36 7.89 7.28
CA ALA A 9 7.99 6.78 7.96
C ALA A 9 7.21 5.46 7.76
N ALA A 10 7.94 4.35 7.61
CA ALA A 10 7.35 3.03 7.34
C ALA A 10 6.32 2.60 8.40
N SER A 11 6.52 2.96 9.68
CA SER A 11 5.57 2.68 10.76
C SER A 11 4.23 3.37 10.55
N VAL A 12 4.23 4.66 10.20
CA VAL A 12 3.01 5.44 9.96
C VAL A 12 2.29 4.91 8.72
N TYR A 13 3.03 4.55 7.68
CA TYR A 13 2.46 3.90 6.49
C TYR A 13 1.74 2.58 6.83
N GLN A 14 2.37 1.72 7.64
CA GLN A 14 1.77 0.46 8.07
C GLN A 14 0.53 0.68 8.93
N MET A 15 0.56 1.63 9.85
CA MET A 15 -0.57 1.91 10.72
C MET A 15 -1.75 2.55 9.96
N LEU A 16 -1.49 3.43 8.99
CA LEU A 16 -2.52 4.01 8.12
C LEU A 16 -3.15 2.99 7.17
N ARG A 17 -2.50 1.84 6.93
CA ARG A 17 -3.07 0.73 6.16
C ARG A 17 -4.38 0.23 6.79
N GLY A 18 -4.53 0.32 8.12
CA GLY A 18 -5.78 -0.05 8.79
C GLY A 18 -7.00 0.80 8.38
N ALA A 19 -6.78 1.98 7.79
CA ALA A 19 -7.86 2.79 7.22
C ALA A 19 -8.60 2.07 6.07
N VAL A 20 -7.96 1.12 5.39
CA VAL A 20 -8.56 0.36 4.29
C VAL A 20 -9.83 -0.36 4.72
N VAL A 21 -9.91 -0.81 5.97
CA VAL A 21 -11.08 -1.52 6.52
C VAL A 21 -12.32 -0.62 6.53
N ILE A 22 -12.14 0.66 6.85
CA ILE A 22 -13.23 1.65 6.91
C ILE A 22 -13.81 1.88 5.51
N PHE A 23 -12.94 2.10 4.52
CA PHE A 23 -13.35 2.31 3.14
C PHE A 23 -13.96 1.03 2.55
N THR A 24 -13.36 -0.13 2.79
CA THR A 24 -13.86 -1.43 2.30
C THR A 24 -15.24 -1.72 2.89
N GLY A 25 -15.42 -1.54 4.21
CA GLY A 25 -16.73 -1.70 4.85
C GLY A 25 -17.79 -0.76 4.30
N SER A 26 -17.45 0.53 4.12
CA SER A 26 -18.36 1.54 3.57
C SER A 26 -18.75 1.25 2.12
N PHE A 27 -17.77 0.92 1.27
CA PHE A 27 -18.00 0.56 -0.13
C PHE A 27 -18.73 -0.75 -0.30
N SER A 28 -18.58 -1.72 0.61
CA SER A 28 -19.35 -2.96 0.61
C SER A 28 -20.85 -2.70 0.77
N VAL A 29 -21.24 -1.74 1.63
CA VAL A 29 -22.65 -1.34 1.77
C VAL A 29 -23.16 -0.62 0.52
N ILE A 30 -22.36 0.28 -0.06
CA ILE A 30 -22.77 1.10 -1.20
C ILE A 30 -22.85 0.29 -2.50
N PHE A 31 -21.78 -0.44 -2.85
CA PHE A 31 -21.64 -1.10 -4.15
C PHE A 31 -22.18 -2.53 -4.19
N LEU A 32 -22.07 -3.28 -3.08
CA LEU A 32 -22.55 -4.67 -2.98
C LEU A 32 -23.91 -4.76 -2.28
N LYS A 33 -24.44 -3.64 -1.75
CA LYS A 33 -25.72 -3.57 -1.02
C LYS A 33 -25.81 -4.55 0.15
N ARG A 34 -24.66 -4.92 0.75
CA ARG A 34 -24.63 -5.79 1.93
C ARG A 34 -25.20 -5.06 3.15
N ARG A 35 -25.91 -5.81 4.00
CA ARG A 35 -26.37 -5.31 5.30
C ARG A 35 -25.33 -5.66 6.36
N LEU A 36 -24.63 -4.64 6.87
CA LEU A 36 -23.71 -4.80 8.01
C LEU A 36 -24.51 -4.88 9.31
N SER A 37 -24.11 -5.79 10.21
CA SER A 37 -24.69 -5.90 11.54
C SER A 37 -24.31 -4.70 12.42
N LYS A 38 -25.08 -4.43 13.47
CA LYS A 38 -24.78 -3.34 14.42
C LYS A 38 -23.38 -3.49 15.04
N SER A 39 -22.95 -4.73 15.33
CA SER A 39 -21.62 -5.01 15.86
C SER A 39 -20.50 -4.68 14.86
N GLN A 40 -20.73 -4.89 13.55
CA GLN A 40 -19.76 -4.55 12.51
C GLN A 40 -19.60 -3.03 12.36
N TRP A 41 -20.69 -2.27 12.48
CA TRP A 41 -20.62 -0.81 12.51
C TRP A 41 -19.83 -0.28 13.71
N ILE A 42 -20.02 -0.87 14.89
CA ILE A 42 -19.23 -0.53 16.10
C ILE A 42 -17.74 -0.84 15.87
N ALA A 43 -17.42 -1.98 15.26
CA ALA A 43 -16.04 -2.33 14.93
C ALA A 43 -15.41 -1.33 13.95
N LEU A 44 -16.13 -0.93 12.89
CA LEU A 44 -15.65 0.07 11.93
C LEU A 44 -15.40 1.43 12.61
N PHE A 45 -16.27 1.84 13.53
CA PHE A 45 -16.08 3.06 14.31
C PHE A 45 -14.84 2.99 15.22
N LEU A 46 -14.60 1.85 15.86
CA LEU A 46 -13.40 1.65 16.68
C LEU A 46 -12.11 1.73 15.85
N VAL A 47 -12.10 1.13 14.64
CA VAL A 47 -10.96 1.25 13.72
C VAL A 47 -10.75 2.70 13.29
N MET A 48 -11.82 3.45 13.04
CA MET A 48 -11.74 4.89 12.71
C MET A 48 -11.06 5.70 13.80
N ILE A 49 -11.36 5.43 15.08
CA ILE A 49 -10.69 6.08 16.20
C ILE A 49 -9.19 5.75 16.19
N GLY A 50 -8.84 4.46 16.06
CA GLY A 50 -7.43 4.03 16.06
C GLY A 50 -6.62 4.68 14.94
N VAL A 51 -7.14 4.67 13.72
CA VAL A 51 -6.50 5.31 12.56
C VAL A 51 -6.37 6.82 12.74
N SER A 52 -7.38 7.48 13.33
CA SER A 52 -7.33 8.93 13.59
C SER A 52 -6.25 9.30 14.60
N ILE A 53 -6.09 8.50 15.67
CA ILE A 53 -5.02 8.69 16.67
C ILE A 53 -3.64 8.55 16.03
N VAL A 54 -3.44 7.51 15.22
CA VAL A 54 -2.19 7.28 14.48
C VAL A 54 -1.89 8.44 13.53
N GLY A 55 -2.89 8.89 12.75
CA GLY A 55 -2.73 10.01 11.83
C GLY A 55 -2.35 11.30 12.56
N MET A 56 -2.96 11.57 13.72
CA MET A 56 -2.67 12.74 14.53
C MET A 56 -1.27 12.67 15.17
N SER A 57 -0.83 11.48 15.59
CA SER A 57 0.53 11.25 16.12
C SER A 57 1.61 11.63 15.10
N ASN A 58 1.38 11.35 13.80
CA ASN A 58 2.35 11.71 12.76
C ASN A 58 2.52 13.22 12.56
N ILE A 59 1.48 14.02 12.86
CA ILE A 59 1.55 15.49 12.77
C ILE A 59 2.21 16.08 14.02
N ILE A 60 1.99 15.46 15.19
CA ILE A 60 2.48 15.94 16.48
C ILE A 60 3.95 15.56 16.70
N VAL A 61 4.35 14.34 16.33
CA VAL A 61 5.71 13.82 16.53
C VAL A 61 6.61 14.34 15.40
N LYS A 62 7.38 15.37 15.70
CA LYS A 62 8.40 15.90 14.80
C LYS A 62 9.47 14.82 14.55
N PRO A 63 9.83 14.50 13.29
CA PRO A 63 10.84 13.51 13.00
C PRO A 63 12.20 14.01 13.48
N HIS A 64 12.82 13.24 14.37
CA HIS A 64 14.19 13.44 14.80
C HIS A 64 15.13 12.83 13.75
N HIS A 65 15.21 13.42 12.56
CA HIS A 65 16.18 13.02 11.55
C HIS A 65 17.13 14.17 11.22
N SER A 66 18.36 13.97 11.70
CA SER A 66 19.62 14.46 11.17
C SER A 66 19.94 15.94 11.38
N ALA A 67 21.00 16.15 12.17
CA ALA A 67 21.66 17.42 12.38
C ALA A 67 22.11 18.06 11.07
N GLU A 68 21.60 19.24 10.76
CA GLU A 68 22.39 20.28 10.09
C GLU A 68 22.54 21.44 11.08
N PRO A 69 23.76 21.92 11.35
CA PRO A 69 23.96 23.09 12.19
C PRO A 69 23.77 24.33 11.32
N ILE A 70 22.62 25.01 11.42
CA ILE A 70 22.46 26.33 10.80
C ILE A 70 21.70 27.26 11.73
N ASP A 71 22.28 28.44 11.85
CA ASP A 71 22.04 29.52 12.78
C ASP A 71 20.63 30.15 12.76
N GLU A 72 20.33 30.81 13.88
CA GLU A 72 19.33 31.87 14.08
C GLU A 72 17.84 31.55 13.84
N GLU A 73 17.16 31.33 14.97
CA GLU A 73 15.81 31.71 15.44
C GLU A 73 14.64 31.94 14.45
N ASN A 74 14.88 32.45 13.24
CA ASN A 74 13.89 32.68 12.18
C ASN A 74 13.78 31.54 11.15
N GLY A 75 14.79 30.66 11.02
CA GLY A 75 14.77 29.51 10.10
C GLY A 75 13.93 28.31 10.59
N ILE A 76 13.66 28.25 11.88
CA ILE A 76 12.94 27.14 12.54
C ILE A 76 11.47 27.11 12.12
N LEU A 77 10.82 28.28 11.98
CA LEU A 77 9.40 28.34 11.64
C LEU A 77 9.11 27.93 10.18
N ASN A 78 9.99 28.32 9.23
CA ASN A 78 9.86 27.93 7.83
C ASN A 78 10.22 26.46 7.57
N SER A 79 11.23 25.92 8.26
CA SER A 79 11.57 24.49 8.19
C SER A 79 10.49 23.62 8.83
N LEU A 80 9.90 24.03 9.95
CA LEU A 80 8.77 23.35 10.59
C LEU A 80 7.53 23.31 9.68
N ASN A 81 7.20 24.42 9.01
CA ASN A 81 6.07 24.47 8.09
C ASN A 81 6.29 23.56 6.87
N HIS A 82 7.51 23.49 6.34
CA HIS A 82 7.84 22.64 5.20
C HIS A 82 7.84 21.14 5.54
N VAL A 83 8.37 20.76 6.72
CA VAL A 83 8.34 19.36 7.20
C VAL A 83 6.90 18.91 7.49
N THR A 84 6.10 19.77 8.13
CA THR A 84 4.69 19.48 8.43
C THR A 84 3.87 19.34 7.15
N SER A 85 4.10 20.21 6.16
CA SER A 85 3.41 20.16 4.86
C SER A 85 3.73 18.88 4.08
N LYS A 86 4.99 18.43 4.10
CA LYS A 86 5.41 17.16 3.47
C LYS A 86 4.79 15.94 4.15
N ASN A 87 4.74 15.93 5.48
CA ASN A 87 4.11 14.83 6.24
C ASN A 87 2.60 14.75 5.93
N ILE A 88 1.89 15.89 5.94
CA ILE A 88 0.47 15.96 5.60
C ILE A 88 0.21 15.46 4.17
N LEU A 89 1.04 15.90 3.21
CA LEU A 89 0.95 15.43 1.82
C LEU A 89 1.14 13.92 1.74
N GLY A 90 2.12 13.38 2.48
CA GLY A 90 2.38 11.95 2.58
C GLY A 90 1.19 11.17 3.15
N VAL A 91 0.62 11.62 4.27
CA VAL A 91 -0.57 11.01 4.88
C VAL A 91 -1.76 11.04 3.92
N LEU A 92 -2.01 12.17 3.25
CA LEU A 92 -3.06 12.29 2.25
C LEU A 92 -2.88 11.30 1.10
N MET A 93 -1.66 11.18 0.57
CA MET A 93 -1.31 10.22 -0.49
C MET A 93 -1.54 8.77 -0.03
N VAL A 94 -1.23 8.44 1.22
CA VAL A 94 -1.49 7.12 1.78
C VAL A 94 -2.99 6.85 1.90
N ILE A 95 -3.78 7.80 2.42
CA ILE A 95 -5.24 7.67 2.53
C ILE A 95 -5.87 7.50 1.13
N LEU A 96 -5.47 8.32 0.15
CA LEU A 96 -5.92 8.17 -1.23
C LEU A 96 -5.58 6.79 -1.78
N ALA A 97 -4.36 6.29 -1.52
CA ALA A 97 -4.00 4.93 -1.90
C ALA A 97 -4.90 3.87 -1.24
N GLN A 98 -5.26 4.02 0.04
CA GLN A 98 -6.16 3.09 0.71
C GLN A 98 -7.57 3.08 0.11
N ILE A 99 -8.06 4.22 -0.40
CA ILE A 99 -9.34 4.28 -1.11
C ILE A 99 -9.28 3.42 -2.38
N PHE A 100 -8.22 3.54 -3.17
CA PHE A 100 -8.05 2.71 -4.37
C PHE A 100 -7.90 1.23 -4.04
N THR A 101 -7.15 0.88 -2.98
CA THR A 101 -7.02 -0.51 -2.52
C THR A 101 -8.35 -1.08 -2.04
N ALA A 102 -9.14 -0.30 -1.29
CA ALA A 102 -10.48 -0.70 -0.88
C ALA A 102 -11.42 -0.90 -2.07
N LEU A 103 -11.38 0.00 -3.07
CA LEU A 103 -12.13 -0.15 -4.31
C LEU A 103 -11.72 -1.43 -5.06
N GLN A 104 -10.42 -1.74 -5.13
CA GLN A 104 -9.92 -2.97 -5.74
C GLN A 104 -10.54 -4.20 -5.06
N PHE A 105 -10.51 -4.29 -3.73
CA PHE A 105 -11.09 -5.43 -3.00
C PHE A 105 -12.60 -5.59 -3.25
N ILE A 106 -13.33 -4.47 -3.37
CA ILE A 106 -14.77 -4.47 -3.61
C ILE A 106 -15.10 -4.86 -5.06
N ILE A 107 -14.30 -4.40 -6.03
CA ILE A 107 -14.43 -4.81 -7.42
C ILE A 107 -14.15 -6.31 -7.57
N GLU A 108 -13.10 -6.81 -6.90
CA GLU A 108 -12.78 -8.25 -6.85
C GLU A 108 -13.96 -9.06 -6.29
N GLU A 109 -14.49 -8.69 -5.12
CA GLU A 109 -15.65 -9.36 -4.53
C GLU A 109 -16.88 -9.32 -5.45
N LYS A 110 -17.11 -8.18 -6.12
CA LYS A 110 -18.21 -8.02 -7.06
C LYS A 110 -18.06 -8.91 -8.29
N ILE A 111 -16.87 -9.00 -8.86
CA ILE A 111 -16.59 -9.86 -10.02
C ILE A 111 -16.76 -11.33 -9.64
N MET A 112 -16.22 -11.73 -8.50
CA MET A 112 -16.28 -13.13 -8.05
C MET A 112 -17.70 -13.57 -7.71
N SER A 113 -18.49 -12.70 -7.09
CA SER A 113 -19.91 -12.97 -6.80
C SER A 113 -20.80 -12.98 -8.05
N HIS A 114 -20.46 -12.20 -9.10
CA HIS A 114 -21.28 -12.14 -10.31
C HIS A 114 -20.93 -13.19 -11.36
N TYR A 115 -19.65 -13.54 -11.52
CA TYR A 115 -19.16 -14.42 -12.59
C TYR A 115 -18.69 -15.80 -12.11
N GLU A 116 -18.85 -16.14 -10.82
CA GLU A 116 -18.42 -17.41 -10.21
C GLU A 116 -16.98 -17.84 -10.58
N ILE A 117 -16.08 -16.86 -10.71
CA ILE A 117 -14.70 -17.10 -11.12
C ILE A 117 -13.92 -17.62 -9.92
N SER A 118 -13.22 -18.75 -10.10
CA SER A 118 -12.33 -19.30 -9.08
C SER A 118 -11.26 -18.27 -8.67
N PRO A 119 -11.00 -18.10 -7.35
CA PRO A 119 -9.99 -17.17 -6.83
C PRO A 119 -8.63 -17.31 -7.53
N LEU A 120 -8.19 -18.54 -7.82
CA LEU A 120 -6.91 -18.82 -8.46
C LEU A 120 -6.83 -18.21 -9.87
N LYS A 121 -7.92 -18.26 -10.63
CA LYS A 121 -7.98 -17.68 -11.98
C LYS A 121 -7.95 -16.14 -11.92
N THR A 122 -8.63 -15.55 -10.94
CA THR A 122 -8.60 -14.10 -10.70
C THR A 122 -7.20 -13.60 -10.36
N VAL A 123 -6.49 -14.26 -9.44
CA VAL A 123 -5.07 -13.96 -9.11
C VAL A 123 -4.20 -14.06 -10.36
N GLY A 124 -4.41 -15.10 -11.18
CA GLY A 124 -3.66 -15.31 -12.41
C GLY A 124 -3.80 -14.15 -13.40
N PHE A 125 -5.03 -13.66 -13.60
CA PHE A 125 -5.26 -12.48 -14.44
C PHE A 125 -4.61 -11.22 -13.85
N GLU A 126 -4.80 -10.95 -12.55
CA GLU A 126 -4.18 -9.81 -11.88
C GLU A 126 -2.65 -9.84 -12.02
N GLY A 127 -2.03 -10.99 -11.77
CA GLY A 127 -0.60 -11.21 -11.93
C GLY A 127 -0.13 -11.01 -13.37
N SER A 128 -0.90 -11.48 -14.37
CA SER A 128 -0.56 -11.29 -15.78
C SER A 128 -0.62 -9.82 -16.22
N PHE A 129 -1.64 -9.06 -15.77
CA PHE A 129 -1.73 -7.62 -16.02
C PHE A 129 -0.64 -6.84 -15.28
N GLY A 130 -0.33 -7.23 -14.04
CA GLY A 130 0.78 -6.64 -13.27
C GLY A 130 2.13 -6.88 -13.94
N LEU A 131 2.38 -8.10 -14.44
CA LEU A 131 3.61 -8.41 -15.17
C LEU A 131 3.71 -7.58 -16.47
N SER A 132 2.63 -7.52 -17.25
CA SER A 132 2.58 -6.74 -18.49
C SER A 132 2.84 -5.25 -18.25
N THR A 133 2.22 -4.67 -17.22
CA THR A 133 2.42 -3.25 -16.89
C THR A 133 3.85 -2.96 -16.41
N VAL A 134 4.46 -3.85 -15.60
CA VAL A 134 5.85 -3.70 -15.18
C VAL A 134 6.82 -3.86 -16.36
N LEU A 135 6.61 -4.85 -17.23
CA LEU A 135 7.45 -5.05 -18.42
C LEU A 135 7.38 -3.87 -19.40
N ALA A 136 6.25 -3.13 -19.44
CA ALA A 136 6.14 -1.90 -20.23
C ALA A 136 6.76 -0.69 -19.51
N ALA A 137 6.49 -0.54 -18.20
CA ALA A 137 6.91 0.63 -17.43
C ALA A 137 8.41 0.65 -17.12
N ALA A 138 9.01 -0.52 -16.86
CA ALA A 138 10.42 -0.64 -16.52
C ALA A 138 11.36 -0.08 -17.62
N PRO A 139 11.31 -0.52 -18.89
CA PRO A 139 12.16 0.04 -19.94
C PRO A 139 11.88 1.52 -20.19
N PHE A 140 10.62 1.95 -20.06
CA PHE A 140 10.26 3.36 -20.16
C PHE A 140 10.96 4.19 -19.06
N LEU A 141 10.87 3.79 -17.80
CA LEU A 141 11.52 4.48 -16.68
C LEU A 141 13.05 4.46 -16.78
N TYR A 142 13.63 3.36 -17.27
CA TYR A 142 15.07 3.28 -17.52
C TYR A 142 15.53 4.29 -18.58
N LEU A 143 14.79 4.43 -19.68
CA LEU A 143 15.15 5.36 -20.76
C LEU A 143 15.06 6.83 -20.34
N PHE A 144 14.04 7.20 -19.57
CA PHE A 144 13.81 8.59 -19.17
C PHE A 144 14.60 9.02 -17.93
N ILE A 145 14.79 8.13 -16.95
CA ILE A 145 15.40 8.47 -15.65
C ILE A 145 16.70 7.70 -15.44
N GLY A 146 16.65 6.37 -15.61
CA GLY A 146 17.76 5.45 -15.31
C GLY A 146 19.03 5.75 -16.11
N ARG A 147 18.91 6.18 -17.37
CA ARG A 147 20.05 6.52 -18.23
C ARG A 147 20.89 7.69 -17.72
N HIS A 148 20.29 8.62 -16.97
CA HIS A 148 20.95 9.81 -16.45
C HIS A 148 21.52 9.64 -15.03
N HIS A 149 21.12 8.58 -14.30
CA HIS A 149 21.56 8.31 -12.92
C HIS A 149 21.98 6.83 -12.78
N GLN A 150 23.18 6.49 -13.27
CA GLN A 150 23.74 5.15 -13.17
C GLN A 150 23.86 4.71 -11.69
N GLY A 151 23.40 3.50 -11.38
CA GLY A 151 23.32 2.99 -10.00
C GLY A 151 22.15 3.54 -9.16
N GLY A 152 21.23 4.30 -9.77
CA GLY A 152 19.99 4.76 -9.12
C GLY A 152 18.91 3.67 -9.05
N PHE A 153 17.81 3.95 -8.34
CA PHE A 153 16.69 3.01 -8.15
C PHE A 153 16.06 2.45 -9.43
N PHE A 154 16.26 3.11 -10.58
CA PHE A 154 15.66 2.76 -11.86
C PHE A 154 16.67 2.17 -12.87
N ASP A 155 17.86 1.78 -12.41
CA ASP A 155 18.88 1.14 -13.24
C ASP A 155 18.63 -0.38 -13.36
N ILE A 156 17.98 -0.78 -14.45
CA ILE A 156 17.53 -2.16 -14.66
C ILE A 156 18.70 -3.12 -14.91
N PRO A 157 19.67 -2.84 -15.80
CA PRO A 157 20.80 -3.72 -16.03
C PRO A 157 21.59 -4.06 -14.75
N ASP A 158 21.85 -3.06 -13.91
CA ASP A 158 22.57 -3.27 -12.65
C ASP A 158 21.75 -4.09 -11.65
N GLY A 159 20.44 -3.82 -11.52
CA GLY A 159 19.55 -4.60 -10.66
C GLY A 159 19.46 -6.07 -11.09
N VAL A 160 19.34 -6.35 -12.39
CA VAL A 160 19.31 -7.71 -12.92
C VAL A 160 20.65 -8.41 -12.71
N SER A 161 21.76 -7.71 -12.95
CA SER A 161 23.11 -8.23 -12.69
C SER A 161 23.30 -8.61 -11.22
N GLN A 162 22.83 -7.80 -10.27
CA GLN A 162 22.91 -8.10 -8.84
C GLN A 162 22.09 -9.33 -8.42
N ILE A 163 20.89 -9.49 -9.01
CA ILE A 163 20.03 -10.65 -8.73
C ILE A 163 20.65 -11.94 -9.27
N ILE A 164 21.20 -11.91 -10.49
CA ILE A 164 21.76 -13.11 -11.14
C ILE A 164 23.11 -13.51 -10.54
N ASN A 165 23.97 -12.53 -10.23
CA ASN A 165 25.32 -12.81 -9.75
C ASN A 165 25.36 -13.24 -8.26
N ASN A 166 24.29 -12.97 -7.50
CA ASN A 166 24.20 -13.34 -6.10
C ASN A 166 23.13 -14.42 -5.86
N ASN A 167 23.57 -15.66 -5.66
CA ASN A 167 22.69 -16.81 -5.42
C ASN A 167 21.77 -16.62 -4.21
N ILE A 168 22.20 -15.90 -3.17
CA ILE A 168 21.37 -15.64 -1.98
C ILE A 168 20.20 -14.73 -2.36
N ILE A 169 20.46 -13.66 -3.10
CA ILE A 169 19.43 -12.71 -3.56
C ILE A 169 18.46 -13.42 -4.50
N LEU A 170 18.95 -14.25 -5.42
CA LEU A 170 18.12 -15.03 -6.33
C LEU A 170 17.14 -15.94 -5.58
N ILE A 171 17.63 -16.74 -4.62
CA ILE A 171 16.81 -17.68 -3.85
C ILE A 171 15.76 -16.92 -3.03
N ILE A 172 16.15 -15.83 -2.36
CA ILE A 172 15.21 -14.98 -1.60
C ILE A 172 14.16 -14.39 -2.54
N SER A 173 14.56 -13.91 -3.72
CA SER A 173 13.64 -13.33 -4.70
C SER A 173 12.60 -14.35 -5.18
N ILE A 174 13.03 -15.58 -5.48
CA ILE A 174 12.13 -16.68 -5.85
C ILE A 174 11.18 -17.00 -4.67
N GLY A 175 11.71 -17.08 -3.45
CA GLY A 175 10.89 -17.28 -2.24
C GLY A 175 9.83 -16.19 -2.05
N CYS A 176 10.19 -14.92 -2.27
CA CYS A 176 9.27 -13.79 -2.22
C CYS A 176 8.17 -13.89 -3.30
N ILE A 177 8.50 -14.32 -4.52
CA ILE A 177 7.51 -14.51 -5.60
C ILE A 177 6.44 -15.52 -5.17
N PHE A 178 6.85 -16.69 -4.66
CA PHE A 178 5.90 -17.70 -4.19
C PHE A 178 5.10 -17.21 -2.99
N SER A 179 5.74 -16.53 -2.04
CA SER A 179 5.06 -15.98 -0.86
C SER A 179 3.97 -14.98 -1.24
N ILE A 180 4.25 -14.06 -2.17
CA ILE A 180 3.29 -13.06 -2.66
C ILE A 180 2.15 -13.75 -3.44
N ALA A 181 2.47 -14.76 -4.26
CA ALA A 181 1.46 -15.51 -5.01
C ALA A 181 0.48 -16.22 -4.06
N PHE A 182 0.99 -16.92 -3.03
CA PHE A 182 0.15 -17.56 -2.02
C PHE A 182 -0.63 -16.53 -1.20
N PHE A 183 -0.03 -15.41 -0.83
CA PHE A 183 -0.71 -14.34 -0.10
C PHE A 183 -1.93 -13.81 -0.88
N ASN A 184 -1.77 -13.51 -2.16
CA ASN A 184 -2.87 -13.02 -2.99
C ASN A 184 -3.95 -14.09 -3.20
N TRP A 185 -3.55 -15.35 -3.38
CA TRP A 185 -4.50 -16.45 -3.52
C TRP A 185 -5.32 -16.71 -2.26
N PHE A 186 -4.68 -16.76 -1.09
CA PHE A 186 -5.40 -16.90 0.17
C PHE A 186 -6.29 -15.69 0.45
N GLY A 187 -5.81 -14.47 0.17
CA GLY A 187 -6.61 -13.25 0.30
C GLY A 187 -7.89 -13.31 -0.53
N LEU A 188 -7.79 -13.62 -1.82
CA LEU A 188 -8.96 -13.75 -2.69
C LEU A 188 -9.87 -14.93 -2.30
N SER A 189 -9.30 -16.01 -1.76
CA SER A 189 -10.10 -17.13 -1.24
C SER A 189 -10.94 -16.73 -0.03
N VAL A 190 -10.39 -15.91 0.88
CA VAL A 190 -11.14 -15.33 2.01
C VAL A 190 -12.23 -14.38 1.54
N THR A 191 -11.93 -13.53 0.54
CA THR A 191 -12.95 -12.65 -0.06
C THR A 191 -14.12 -13.47 -0.62
N ASN A 192 -13.83 -14.57 -1.32
CA ASN A 192 -14.84 -15.44 -1.90
C ASN A 192 -15.70 -16.15 -0.85
N ALA A 193 -15.06 -16.66 0.20
CA ALA A 193 -15.73 -17.44 1.23
C ALA A 193 -16.52 -16.57 2.23
N VAL A 194 -16.06 -15.34 2.51
CA VAL A 194 -16.62 -14.51 3.57
C VAL A 194 -17.01 -13.12 3.07
N SER A 195 -16.02 -12.26 2.80
CA SER A 195 -16.18 -10.91 2.21
C SER A 195 -14.85 -10.17 2.06
N ALA A 196 -14.83 -9.11 1.23
CA ALA A 196 -13.72 -8.18 1.16
C ALA A 196 -13.46 -7.47 2.49
N THR A 197 -14.51 -7.14 3.25
CA THR A 197 -14.37 -6.51 4.57
C THR A 197 -13.59 -7.42 5.52
N SER A 198 -13.93 -8.71 5.58
CA SER A 198 -13.22 -9.69 6.41
C SER A 198 -11.76 -9.86 5.99
N ARG A 199 -11.47 -9.94 4.68
CA ARG A 199 -10.10 -9.94 4.16
C ARG A 199 -9.34 -8.70 4.62
N SER A 200 -9.93 -7.51 4.46
CA SER A 200 -9.28 -6.24 4.84
C SER A 200 -8.95 -6.16 6.33
N THR A 201 -9.82 -6.70 7.20
CA THR A 201 -9.58 -6.76 8.64
C THR A 201 -8.44 -7.73 8.95
N ILE A 202 -8.43 -8.93 8.36
CA ILE A 202 -7.37 -9.91 8.56
C ILE A 202 -6.02 -9.36 8.08
N ASP A 203 -6.00 -8.70 6.92
CA ASP A 203 -4.79 -8.06 6.37
C ASP A 203 -4.26 -6.93 7.26
N THR A 204 -5.12 -6.28 8.04
CA THR A 204 -4.73 -5.21 8.98
C THR A 204 -4.17 -5.76 10.29
N CYS A 205 -4.55 -6.98 10.69
CA CYS A 205 -4.08 -7.60 11.92
C CYS A 205 -2.64 -8.14 11.82
N ARG A 206 -2.05 -8.23 10.62
CA ARG A 206 -0.70 -8.73 10.36
C ARG A 206 0.31 -7.61 10.24
#